data_AF-A0A3D2B411-F1
#
_entry.id   AF-A0A3D2B411-F1
#
_cell.length_a   1.000
_cell.length_b   1.000
_cell.length_c   1.000
_cell.angle_alpha   90.00
_cell.angle_beta   90.00
_cell.angle_gamma   90.00
#
_symmetry.space_group_name_H-M   'P 1'
#
loop_
_entity.id
_entity.type
_entity.pdbx_description
1 polymer ?
#
loop_
_entity_poly.entity_id
_entity_poly.type
_entity_poly.pdbx_seq_one_letter_code
_entity_poly.pdbx_strand_id
1 'polypeptide(L)'
;MNNLWWQTVGTGNCHLVLLHGWGLNAEVWRCVSEELASHFTLHLVDLPGYGRSRGFGAQTLAQMAQCVLAQAPEKAIWLGWSLGGLVASQVALQAPERVSALVTVASSPCFSAREAWPGIKPEVLAGFQHQLSEDFQRTVERFLALQTMGSDTARQDARLLK
;
A
#
# COMPACT_ATOMS: atom_id res chain seq x y z
N MET A 1 10.40 17.66 -9.23
CA MET A 1 9.28 17.10 -8.45
C MET A 1 9.43 15.60 -8.47
N ASN A 2 9.35 14.92 -7.33
CA ASN A 2 9.42 13.46 -7.30
C ASN A 2 8.11 12.90 -7.84
N ASN A 3 8.19 11.94 -8.77
CA ASN A 3 7.03 11.30 -9.36
C ASN A 3 6.80 9.94 -8.70
N LEU A 4 5.53 9.55 -8.61
CA LEU A 4 5.20 8.20 -8.18
C LEU A 4 5.43 7.27 -9.36
N TRP A 5 5.89 6.06 -9.06
CA TRP A 5 5.78 4.99 -10.01
C TRP A 5 4.31 4.57 -10.07
N TRP A 6 3.77 4.60 -11.29
CA TRP A 6 2.37 4.33 -11.58
C TRP A 6 2.29 3.51 -12.86
N GLN A 7 1.57 2.40 -12.83
CA GLN A 7 1.33 1.57 -14.00
C GLN A 7 -0.17 1.42 -14.21
N THR A 8 -0.60 1.66 -15.44
CA THR A 8 -1.98 1.41 -15.88
C THR A 8 -2.02 0.14 -16.72
N VAL A 9 -2.93 -0.78 -16.39
CA VAL A 9 -3.10 -2.06 -17.09
C VAL A 9 -4.59 -2.33 -17.31
N GLY A 10 -4.95 -2.96 -18.43
CA GLY A 10 -6.34 -3.21 -18.79
C GLY A 10 -7.02 -2.00 -19.43
N THR A 11 -8.22 -2.23 -19.95
CA THR A 11 -9.00 -1.23 -20.72
C THR A 11 -10.48 -1.22 -20.32
N GLY A 12 -10.82 -1.79 -19.17
CA GLY A 12 -12.18 -1.77 -18.64
C GLY A 12 -12.69 -0.35 -18.40
N ASN A 13 -13.99 -0.14 -18.52
CA ASN A 13 -14.62 1.18 -18.34
C ASN A 13 -14.69 1.66 -16.87
N CYS A 14 -14.31 0.80 -15.92
CA CYS A 14 -14.25 1.11 -14.50
C CYS A 14 -12.78 1.15 -14.05
N HIS A 15 -12.37 2.24 -13.39
CA HIS A 15 -11.02 2.40 -12.85
C HIS A 15 -10.90 1.79 -11.46
N LEU A 16 -9.81 1.06 -11.21
CA LEU A 16 -9.49 0.46 -9.91
C LEU A 16 -8.05 0.80 -9.51
N VAL A 17 -7.89 1.59 -8.45
CA VAL A 17 -6.59 1.93 -7.86
C VAL A 17 -6.23 0.89 -6.80
N LEU A 18 -5.03 0.31 -6.90
CA LEU A 18 -4.50 -0.75 -6.04
C LEU A 18 -3.31 -0.23 -5.22
N LEU A 19 -3.48 -0.10 -3.90
CA LEU A 19 -2.47 0.42 -2.98
C LEU A 19 -1.91 -0.68 -2.06
N HIS A 20 -0.60 -0.90 -2.12
CA HIS A 20 0.08 -1.94 -1.34
C HIS A 20 0.24 -1.61 0.15
N GLY A 21 0.64 -2.61 0.95
CA GLY A 21 0.95 -2.48 2.37
C GLY A 21 2.37 -1.95 2.66
N TRP A 22 2.67 -1.71 3.93
CA TRP A 22 3.98 -1.21 4.36
C TRP A 22 5.13 -2.14 3.93
N GLY A 23 6.27 -1.56 3.54
CA GLY A 23 7.50 -2.31 3.25
C GLY A 23 7.52 -3.05 1.90
N LEU A 24 6.47 -2.90 1.09
CA LEU A 24 6.28 -3.59 -0.18
C LEU A 24 6.15 -2.58 -1.34
N ASN A 25 5.76 -3.07 -2.50
CA ASN A 25 5.54 -2.29 -3.72
C ASN A 25 4.35 -2.89 -4.51
N ALA A 26 4.01 -2.31 -5.65
CA ALA A 26 2.85 -2.72 -6.44
C ALA A 26 2.95 -4.14 -7.04
N GLU A 27 4.13 -4.78 -7.06
CA GLU A 27 4.29 -6.15 -7.55
C GLU A 27 3.51 -7.16 -6.72
N VAL A 28 3.11 -6.82 -5.49
CA VAL A 28 2.24 -7.67 -4.66
C VAL A 28 0.89 -7.99 -5.33
N TRP A 29 0.44 -7.15 -6.25
CA TRP A 29 -0.81 -7.33 -6.97
C TRP A 29 -0.68 -8.23 -8.20
N ARG A 30 0.55 -8.60 -8.61
CA ARG A 30 0.81 -9.31 -9.87
C ARG A 30 -0.01 -10.60 -10.00
N CYS A 31 -0.23 -11.32 -8.90
CA CYS A 31 -1.00 -12.57 -8.90
C CYS A 31 -2.50 -12.40 -9.22
N VAL A 32 -3.04 -11.19 -9.11
CA VAL A 32 -4.45 -10.88 -9.40
C VAL A 32 -4.62 -9.88 -10.54
N SER A 33 -3.57 -9.15 -10.92
CA SER A 33 -3.64 -8.09 -11.94
C SER A 33 -4.09 -8.60 -13.31
N GLU A 34 -3.68 -9.79 -13.72
CA GLU A 34 -4.05 -10.34 -15.04
C GLU A 34 -5.56 -10.58 -15.14
N GLU A 35 -6.15 -11.23 -14.14
CA GLU A 35 -7.59 -11.49 -14.09
C GLU A 35 -8.38 -10.18 -13.96
N LEU A 36 -7.98 -9.30 -13.04
CA LEU A 36 -8.68 -8.03 -12.80
C LEU A 36 -8.58 -7.06 -14.00
N ALA A 37 -7.50 -7.09 -14.78
CA ALA A 37 -7.32 -6.22 -15.94
C ALA A 37 -8.31 -6.52 -17.09
N SER A 38 -8.93 -7.70 -17.08
CA SER A 38 -10.01 -8.03 -18.03
C SER A 38 -11.33 -7.31 -17.70
N HIS A 39 -11.49 -6.84 -16.46
CA HIS A 39 -12.71 -6.20 -15.96
C HIS A 39 -12.55 -4.69 -15.72
N PHE A 40 -11.34 -4.25 -15.34
CA PHE A 40 -11.07 -2.88 -14.91
C PHE A 40 -9.90 -2.27 -15.69
N THR A 41 -9.84 -0.94 -15.73
CA THR A 41 -8.57 -0.23 -15.93
C THR A 41 -7.88 -0.13 -14.58
N LEU A 42 -6.87 -0.96 -14.37
CA LEU A 42 -6.10 -1.03 -13.13
C LEU A 42 -5.07 0.08 -13.05
N HIS A 43 -4.88 0.61 -11.86
CA HIS A 43 -3.83 1.55 -11.51
C HIS A 43 -3.01 0.99 -10.35
N LEU A 44 -1.84 0.46 -10.68
CA LEU A 44 -0.87 -0.11 -9.76
C LEU A 44 0.10 0.99 -9.32
N VAL A 45 0.21 1.22 -8.02
CA VAL A 45 0.95 2.37 -7.47
C VAL A 45 1.96 1.89 -6.44
N ASP A 46 3.21 2.36 -6.58
CA ASP A 46 4.16 2.31 -5.46
C ASP A 46 3.92 3.57 -4.61
N LEU A 47 3.60 3.38 -3.32
CA LEU A 47 3.34 4.48 -2.40
C LEU A 47 4.59 5.39 -2.25
N PRO A 48 4.41 6.69 -1.94
CA PRO A 48 5.53 7.61 -1.73
C PRO A 48 6.58 7.05 -0.75
N GLY A 49 7.83 6.91 -1.22
CA GLY A 49 8.96 6.42 -0.43
C GLY A 49 9.16 4.90 -0.48
N TYR A 50 8.30 4.17 -1.20
CA TYR A 50 8.36 2.72 -1.35
C TYR A 50 8.69 2.31 -2.78
N GLY A 51 9.28 1.12 -2.94
CA GLY A 51 9.63 0.54 -4.24
C GLY A 51 10.37 1.50 -5.18
N ARG A 52 9.73 1.79 -6.31
CA ARG A 52 10.23 2.67 -7.38
C ARG A 52 9.86 4.14 -7.17
N SER A 53 8.91 4.45 -6.27
CA SER A 53 8.53 5.81 -5.86
C SER A 53 9.54 6.42 -4.89
N ARG A 54 10.78 6.62 -5.34
CA ARG A 54 11.89 7.14 -4.53
C ARG A 54 11.88 8.67 -4.41
N GLY A 55 12.66 9.18 -3.46
CA GLY A 55 12.85 10.62 -3.23
C GLY A 55 11.83 11.25 -2.26
N PHE A 56 10.83 10.51 -1.81
CA PHE A 56 9.91 10.97 -0.76
C PHE A 56 10.49 10.64 0.62
N GLY A 57 10.46 11.63 1.53
CA GLY A 57 10.80 11.43 2.94
C GLY A 57 9.63 10.86 3.74
N ALA A 58 9.74 10.87 5.07
CA ALA A 58 8.64 10.52 5.95
C ALA A 58 7.43 11.46 5.71
N GLN A 59 6.24 10.88 5.61
CA GLN A 59 5.00 11.60 5.37
C GLN A 59 3.94 11.21 6.39
N THR A 60 3.08 12.17 6.73
CA THR A 60 1.80 11.87 7.37
C THR A 60 0.87 11.14 6.40
N LEU A 61 -0.13 10.44 6.93
CA LEU A 61 -1.12 9.75 6.12
C LEU A 61 -1.84 10.70 5.14
N ALA A 62 -2.18 11.90 5.60
CA ALA A 62 -2.83 12.92 4.77
C ALA A 62 -1.96 13.40 3.60
N GLN A 63 -0.66 13.59 3.83
CA GLN A 63 0.29 13.96 2.77
C GLN A 63 0.48 12.82 1.76
N MET A 64 0.59 11.59 2.24
CA MET A 64 0.69 10.41 1.37
C MET A 64 -0.54 10.26 0.48
N ALA A 65 -1.74 10.39 1.05
CA ALA A 65 -3.00 10.36 0.31
C ALA A 65 -3.08 11.45 -0.76
N GLN A 66 -2.67 12.68 -0.44
CA GLN A 66 -2.61 13.78 -1.41
C GLN A 66 -1.65 13.50 -2.56
N CYS A 67 -0.46 12.95 -2.28
CA CYS A 67 0.50 12.59 -3.32
C CYS A 67 -0.06 11.56 -4.30
N VAL A 68 -0.75 10.53 -3.80
CA VAL A 68 -1.39 9.51 -4.63
C VAL A 68 -2.56 10.08 -5.41
N LEU A 69 -3.43 10.86 -4.75
CA LEU A 69 -4.62 11.46 -5.36
C LEU A 69 -4.28 12.40 -6.52
N ALA A 70 -3.13 13.09 -6.46
CA ALA A 70 -2.69 14.03 -7.49
C ALA A 70 -2.41 13.37 -8.86
N GLN A 71 -2.12 12.06 -8.90
CA GLN A 71 -1.86 11.31 -10.14
C GLN A 71 -2.99 10.32 -10.48
N ALA A 72 -3.97 10.18 -9.60
CA ALA A 72 -5.08 9.25 -9.75
C ALA A 72 -6.08 9.69 -10.85
N PRO A 73 -6.81 8.75 -11.48
CA PRO A 73 -7.89 9.07 -12.42
C PRO A 73 -8.99 9.90 -11.75
N GLU A 74 -9.80 10.62 -12.53
CA GLU A 74 -10.87 11.49 -12.02
C GLU A 74 -11.84 10.75 -11.09
N LYS A 75 -12.14 9.48 -11.35
CA LYS A 75 -12.97 8.69 -10.45
C LYS A 75 -12.60 7.21 -10.53
N ALA A 76 -12.46 6.56 -9.38
CA ALA A 76 -12.11 5.14 -9.32
C ALA A 76 -12.69 4.43 -8.09
N ILE A 77 -12.69 3.11 -8.15
CA ILE A 77 -12.71 2.27 -6.95
C ILE A 77 -11.30 2.33 -6.34
N TRP A 78 -11.23 2.50 -5.02
CA TRP A 78 -9.97 2.54 -4.29
C TRP A 78 -9.85 1.30 -3.42
N LEU A 79 -8.89 0.44 -3.75
CA LEU A 79 -8.59 -0.75 -2.98
C LEU A 79 -7.22 -0.61 -2.32
N GLY A 80 -7.22 -0.74 -0.99
CA GLY A 80 -6.01 -0.63 -0.19
C GLY A 80 -5.79 -1.84 0.69
N TRP A 81 -4.59 -2.42 0.62
CA TRP A 81 -4.16 -3.48 1.53
C TRP A 81 -3.35 -2.93 2.70
N SER A 82 -3.71 -3.30 3.93
CA SER A 82 -2.99 -2.91 5.14
C SER A 82 -2.78 -1.38 5.23
N LEU A 83 -1.55 -0.86 5.20
CA LEU A 83 -1.27 0.59 5.12
C LEU A 83 -2.00 1.26 3.94
N GLY A 84 -2.03 0.63 2.77
CA GLY A 84 -2.78 1.12 1.61
C GLY A 84 -4.26 1.31 1.90
N GLY A 85 -4.84 0.52 2.81
CA GLY A 85 -6.23 0.67 3.27
C GLY A 85 -6.47 1.96 4.05
N LEU A 86 -5.49 2.38 4.88
CA LEU A 86 -5.53 3.70 5.53
C LEU A 86 -5.41 4.83 4.50
N VAL A 87 -4.53 4.68 3.51
CA VAL A 87 -4.36 5.69 2.44
C VAL A 87 -5.65 5.83 1.62
N ALA A 88 -6.25 4.72 1.19
CA ALA A 88 -7.52 4.71 0.46
C ALA A 88 -8.66 5.32 1.29
N SER A 89 -8.72 5.01 2.59
CA SER A 89 -9.70 5.61 3.51
C SER A 89 -9.49 7.12 3.65
N GLN A 90 -8.24 7.57 3.75
CA GLN A 90 -7.90 8.98 3.82
C GLN A 90 -8.26 9.73 2.54
N VAL A 91 -8.09 9.11 1.36
CA VAL A 91 -8.56 9.64 0.08
C VAL A 91 -10.09 9.78 0.07
N ALA A 92 -10.82 8.76 0.50
CA ALA A 92 -12.29 8.80 0.56
C ALA A 92 -12.82 9.90 1.50
N LEU A 93 -12.08 10.20 2.58
CA LEU A 93 -12.41 11.30 3.49
C LEU A 93 -12.08 12.68 2.89
N GLN A 94 -11.01 12.80 2.11
CA GLN A 94 -10.54 14.07 1.55
C GLN A 94 -11.25 14.48 0.25
N ALA A 95 -11.60 13.50 -0.58
CA ALA A 95 -12.14 13.72 -1.92
C ALA A 95 -13.18 12.63 -2.27
N PRO A 96 -14.30 12.55 -1.53
CA PRO A 96 -15.31 11.50 -1.71
C PRO A 96 -15.87 11.43 -3.13
N GLU A 97 -15.90 12.55 -3.86
CA GLU A 97 -16.34 12.63 -5.26
C GLU A 97 -15.43 11.83 -6.22
N ARG A 98 -14.16 11.62 -5.84
CA ARG A 98 -13.15 10.84 -6.59
C ARG A 98 -13.23 9.35 -6.31
N VAL A 99 -14.10 8.91 -5.38
CA VAL A 99 -14.17 7.52 -4.89
C VAL A 99 -15.54 6.92 -5.23
N SER A 100 -15.57 6.02 -6.22
CA SER A 100 -16.77 5.24 -6.57
C SER A 100 -17.10 4.17 -5.53
N ALA A 101 -16.07 3.57 -4.93
CA ALA A 101 -16.18 2.63 -3.82
C ALA A 101 -14.84 2.55 -3.08
N LEU A 102 -14.90 2.24 -1.78
CA LEU A 102 -13.73 2.01 -0.93
C LEU A 102 -13.67 0.52 -0.55
N VAL A 103 -12.55 -0.12 -0.86
CA VAL A 103 -12.27 -1.52 -0.50
C VAL A 103 -11.02 -1.54 0.37
N THR A 104 -11.13 -2.14 1.55
CA THR A 104 -9.96 -2.37 2.42
C THR A 104 -9.74 -3.87 2.58
N VAL A 105 -8.50 -4.30 2.42
CA VAL A 105 -8.09 -5.70 2.54
C VAL A 105 -7.09 -5.79 3.69
N ALA A 106 -7.36 -6.64 4.68
CA ALA A 106 -6.50 -6.84 5.85
C ALA A 106 -5.95 -5.51 6.44
N SER A 107 -6.83 -4.51 6.57
CA SER A 107 -6.50 -3.20 7.11
C SER A 107 -7.38 -2.92 8.33
N SER A 108 -6.90 -2.03 9.20
CA SER A 108 -7.64 -1.57 10.38
C SER A 108 -7.66 -0.04 10.38
N PRO A 109 -8.78 0.61 10.73
CA PRO A 109 -8.82 2.06 10.93
C PRO A 109 -7.91 2.52 12.08
N CYS A 110 -7.54 1.60 12.99
CA CYS A 110 -6.51 1.84 13.99
C CYS A 110 -5.68 0.56 14.18
N PHE A 111 -4.42 0.58 13.72
CA PHE A 111 -3.52 -0.57 13.88
C PHE A 111 -2.99 -0.75 15.29
N SER A 112 -2.85 0.35 16.04
CA SER A 112 -2.35 0.32 17.43
C SER A 112 -3.49 0.01 18.39
N ALA A 113 -3.23 -0.86 19.37
CA ALA A 113 -4.20 -1.14 20.43
C ALA A 113 -4.49 0.13 21.24
N ARG A 114 -5.76 0.30 21.62
CA ARG A 114 -6.24 1.32 22.58
C ARG A 114 -7.05 0.63 23.65
N GLU A 115 -7.46 1.38 24.68
CA GLU A 115 -8.25 0.83 25.82
C GLU A 115 -9.45 -0.02 25.36
N ALA A 116 -10.23 0.46 24.39
CA ALA A 116 -11.38 -0.25 23.83
C ALA A 116 -11.17 -0.72 22.38
N TRP A 117 -9.93 -0.70 21.86
CA TRP A 117 -9.67 -1.04 20.47
C TRP A 117 -8.62 -2.16 20.37
N PRO A 118 -8.96 -3.33 19.78
CA PRO A 118 -7.99 -4.38 19.56
C PRO A 118 -6.96 -3.94 18.52
N GLY A 119 -5.69 -4.24 18.75
CA GLY A 119 -4.65 -3.87 17.80
C GLY A 119 -3.28 -4.39 18.20
N ILE A 120 -2.27 -3.95 17.47
CA ILE A 120 -0.87 -4.21 17.76
C ILE A 120 -0.51 -3.43 19.02
N LYS A 121 0.07 -4.12 20.01
CA LYS A 121 0.48 -3.47 21.25
C LYS A 121 1.47 -2.32 20.95
N PRO A 122 1.32 -1.13 21.56
CA PRO A 122 2.17 0.03 21.27
C PRO A 122 3.67 -0.25 21.39
N GLU A 123 4.08 -1.07 22.35
CA GLU A 123 5.47 -1.48 22.56
C GLU A 123 6.05 -2.29 21.40
N VAL A 124 5.22 -3.08 20.70
CA VAL A 124 5.65 -3.83 19.51
C VAL A 124 5.92 -2.87 18.35
N LEU A 125 5.05 -1.87 18.16
CA LEU A 125 5.25 -0.83 17.13
C LEU A 125 6.48 0.03 17.45
N ALA A 126 6.67 0.42 18.71
CA ALA A 126 7.83 1.18 19.15
C ALA A 126 9.14 0.39 18.95
N GLY A 127 9.13 -0.92 19.28
CA GLY A 127 10.25 -1.81 19.03
C GLY A 127 10.58 -1.91 17.54
N PHE A 128 9.56 -2.01 16.67
CA PHE A 128 9.75 -2.05 15.23
C PHE A 128 10.33 -0.73 14.68
N GLN A 129 9.84 0.41 15.16
CA GLN A 129 10.39 1.73 14.81
C GLN A 129 11.86 1.88 15.23
N HIS A 130 12.22 1.40 16.43
CA HIS A 130 13.59 1.43 16.90
C HIS A 130 14.50 0.56 16.02
N GLN A 131 14.07 -0.66 15.68
CA GLN A 131 14.80 -1.55 14.78
C GLN A 131 15.01 -0.95 13.38
N LEU A 132 14.02 -0.24 12.83
CA LEU A 132 14.17 0.49 11.57
C LEU A 132 15.21 1.61 11.63
N SER A 133 15.35 2.24 12.80
CA SER A 133 16.28 3.34 13.02
C SER A 133 17.72 2.84 13.20
N GLU A 134 17.90 1.67 13.81
CA GLU A 134 19.19 1.00 14.01
C GLU A 134 19.71 0.31 12.74
N ASP A 135 18.87 -0.50 12.09
CA ASP A 135 19.23 -1.28 10.90
C ASP A 135 18.01 -1.41 9.97
N PHE A 136 17.82 -0.38 9.15
CA PHE A 136 16.72 -0.31 8.19
C PHE A 136 16.69 -1.52 7.27
N GLN A 137 17.82 -1.86 6.64
CA GLN A 137 17.88 -2.89 5.60
C GLN A 137 17.52 -4.25 6.18
N ARG A 138 18.12 -4.64 7.31
CA ARG A 138 17.86 -5.95 7.93
C ARG A 138 16.43 -6.06 8.45
N THR A 139 15.89 -4.97 9.00
CA THR A 139 14.53 -4.94 9.52
C THR A 139 13.50 -5.10 8.40
N VAL A 140 13.69 -4.41 7.28
CA VAL A 140 12.85 -4.59 6.07
C VAL A 140 12.99 -6.00 5.51
N GLU A 141 14.19 -6.56 5.40
CA GLU A 141 14.39 -7.93 4.91
C GLU A 141 13.70 -8.98 5.78
N ARG A 142 13.75 -8.83 7.10
CA ARG A 142 13.02 -9.69 8.03
C ARG A 142 11.52 -9.56 7.86
N PHE A 143 11.02 -8.34 7.70
CA PHE A 143 9.60 -8.12 7.45
C PHE A 143 9.15 -8.78 6.14
N LEU A 144 9.90 -8.61 5.05
CA LEU A 144 9.61 -9.26 3.77
C LEU A 144 9.60 -10.78 3.90
N ALA A 145 10.56 -11.35 4.61
CA ALA A 145 10.60 -12.79 4.86
C ALA A 145 9.36 -13.28 5.62
N LEU A 146 8.85 -12.50 6.59
CA LEU A 146 7.60 -12.81 7.29
C LEU A 146 6.39 -12.79 6.35
N GLN A 147 6.33 -11.82 5.42
CA GLN A 147 5.22 -11.70 4.47
C GLN A 147 5.16 -12.84 3.44
N THR A 148 6.30 -13.45 3.11
CA THR A 148 6.36 -14.57 2.15
C THR A 148 6.34 -15.94 2.81
N MET A 149 6.26 -16.03 4.15
CA MET A 149 6.14 -17.31 4.84
C MET A 149 4.87 -18.04 4.42
N GLY A 150 5.02 -19.29 3.99
CA GLY A 150 3.90 -20.11 3.52
C GLY A 150 3.62 -20.01 2.02
N SER A 151 4.34 -19.16 1.27
CA SER A 151 4.34 -19.21 -0.19
C SER A 151 5.23 -20.37 -0.70
N ASP A 152 4.73 -21.13 -1.68
CA ASP A 152 5.50 -22.16 -2.38
C ASP A 152 6.74 -21.58 -3.10
N THR A 153 6.72 -20.28 -3.40
CA THR A 153 7.79 -19.53 -4.10
C THR A 153 8.40 -18.42 -3.25
N ALA A 154 8.41 -18.56 -1.91
CA ALA A 154 8.78 -17.51 -0.95
C ALA A 154 10.08 -16.74 -1.26
N ARG A 155 11.14 -17.41 -1.75
CA ARG A 155 12.42 -16.75 -2.13
C ARG A 155 12.30 -15.91 -3.39
N GLN A 156 11.51 -16.36 -4.37
CA GLN A 156 11.28 -15.64 -5.62
C GLN A 156 10.38 -14.43 -5.38
N ASP A 157 9.32 -14.61 -4.59
CA ASP A 157 8.40 -13.54 -4.22
C ASP A 157 9.14 -12.44 -3.44
N ALA A 158 9.98 -12.82 -2.47
CA ALA A 158 10.78 -11.86 -1.72
C ALA A 158 11.76 -11.08 -2.60
N ARG A 159 12.22 -11.62 -3.73
CA ARG A 159 13.09 -10.89 -4.69
C ARG A 159 12.30 -9.91 -5.55
N LEU A 160 11.07 -10.25 -5.92
CA LEU A 160 10.18 -9.36 -6.69
C LEU A 160 9.68 -8.18 -5.84
N LEU A 161 9.56 -8.40 -4.53
CA LEU A 161 9.06 -7.41 -3.56
C LEU A 161 10.16 -6.53 -2.94
N LYS A 162 11.44 -6.73 -3.30
CA LYS A 162 12.56 -5.85 -2.95
C LYS A 162 12.66 -4.67 -3.93
#